data_AF-A0A800F9V6-F1
#
_entry.id   AF-A0A800F9V6-F1
#
_cell.length_a   1.000
_cell.length_b   1.000
_cell.length_c   1.000
_cell.angle_alpha   90.00
_cell.angle_beta   90.00
_cell.angle_gamma   90.00
#
_symmetry.space_group_name_H-M   'P 1'
#
loop_
_entity.id
_entity.type
_entity.pdbx_description
1 polymer ?
#
loop_
_entity_poly.entity_id
_entity_poly.type
_entity_poly.pdbx_seq_one_letter_code
_entity_poly.pdbx_strand_id
1 'polypeptide(L)'
;MSTRRDPEASLHRDLEDRSHARTVESDPMERRRFLKVAAAAAAASGVHPGALTAAERRQPVAVQEAQEALAPLGNGEPPALQFQAYPGGTGALLERLWGEAGGIPSERQKIDIGPWPGPAPTDPADLAFLPAHRLGALIRDRKITSAELTDIYLERMRKYDPILLCAVTILEDRARAEAKEADAELRAGRWRGPLHGVPWGVKDLFSVTGARTTWGSGDFENRMIDEDSELVVRLRAAGAVLIAKLATGEFARGANWYRGQTRNA
;
A
#
# COMPACT_ATOMS: atom_id res chain seq x y z
N MET A 1 -66.49 -8.93 -37.14
CA MET A 1 -66.32 -8.20 -35.87
C MET A 1 -64.84 -8.24 -35.52
N SER A 2 -64.19 -7.10 -35.68
CA SER A 2 -62.78 -6.85 -35.36
C SER A 2 -62.68 -6.55 -33.87
N THR A 3 -61.76 -7.21 -33.15
CA THR A 3 -61.36 -6.81 -31.81
C THR A 3 -59.85 -6.63 -31.77
N ARG A 4 -59.48 -5.40 -31.42
CA ARG A 4 -58.16 -4.79 -31.44
C ARG A 4 -57.19 -5.49 -30.47
N ARG A 5 -55.91 -5.58 -30.86
CA ARG A 5 -54.80 -5.73 -29.90
C ARG A 5 -54.48 -4.35 -29.34
N ASP A 6 -54.57 -4.20 -28.03
CA ASP A 6 -54.09 -2.99 -27.33
C ASP A 6 -52.55 -3.02 -27.25
N PRO A 7 -51.84 -1.97 -27.71
CA PRO A 7 -50.38 -1.92 -27.68
C PRO A 7 -49.77 -1.49 -26.33
N GLU A 8 -50.58 -1.11 -25.34
CA GLU A 8 -50.08 -0.61 -24.04
C GLU A 8 -49.76 -1.70 -23.01
N ALA A 9 -50.22 -2.93 -23.21
CA ALA A 9 -49.91 -4.06 -22.31
C ALA A 9 -48.48 -4.64 -22.49
N SER A 10 -47.71 -4.14 -23.47
CA SER A 10 -46.32 -4.55 -23.71
C SER A 10 -45.28 -3.62 -23.11
N LEU A 11 -45.65 -2.41 -22.65
CA LEU A 11 -44.68 -1.45 -22.08
C LEU A 11 -44.53 -1.56 -20.56
N HIS A 12 -45.49 -2.16 -19.86
CA HIS A 12 -45.45 -2.28 -18.39
C HIS A 12 -44.71 -3.52 -17.89
N ARG A 13 -44.33 -4.46 -18.77
CA ARG A 13 -43.53 -5.64 -18.39
C ARG A 13 -42.01 -5.41 -18.49
N ASP A 14 -41.59 -4.39 -19.23
CA ASP A 14 -40.18 -4.04 -19.41
C ASP A 14 -39.66 -3.01 -18.39
N LEU A 15 -40.54 -2.50 -17.52
CA LEU A 15 -40.18 -1.50 -16.50
C LEU A 15 -40.16 -2.04 -15.07
N GLU A 16 -40.61 -3.27 -14.83
CA GLU A 16 -40.57 -3.92 -13.50
C GLU A 16 -39.34 -4.81 -13.28
N ASP A 17 -38.49 -5.02 -14.30
CA ASP A 17 -37.25 -5.82 -14.19
C ASP A 17 -35.98 -4.96 -13.94
N ARG A 18 -36.15 -3.68 -13.58
CA ARG A 18 -35.04 -2.72 -13.35
C ARG A 18 -34.95 -2.16 -11.92
N SER A 19 -35.58 -2.80 -10.94
CA SER A 19 -35.62 -2.35 -9.55
C SER A 19 -34.92 -3.27 -8.55
N HIS A 20 -33.96 -4.09 -8.99
CA HIS A 20 -33.03 -4.75 -8.06
C HIS A 20 -31.78 -3.89 -7.85
N ALA A 21 -31.54 -3.59 -6.58
CA ALA A 21 -30.47 -2.76 -6.05
C ALA A 21 -29.11 -3.03 -6.72
N ARG A 22 -28.52 -1.98 -7.28
CA ARG A 22 -27.11 -1.96 -7.67
C ARG A 22 -26.27 -2.04 -6.40
N THR A 23 -25.90 -3.25 -5.99
CA THR A 23 -24.65 -3.47 -5.27
C THR A 23 -23.54 -3.03 -6.21
N VAL A 24 -22.87 -1.93 -5.87
CA VAL A 24 -21.58 -1.57 -6.49
C VAL A 24 -20.57 -2.57 -5.96
N GLU A 25 -20.50 -3.72 -6.61
CA GLU A 25 -19.42 -4.68 -6.43
C GLU A 25 -18.17 -4.06 -7.06
N SER A 26 -17.27 -3.56 -6.22
CA SER A 26 -15.96 -3.09 -6.65
C SER A 26 -15.13 -4.32 -7.06
N ASP A 27 -15.27 -4.75 -8.31
CA ASP A 27 -14.45 -5.81 -8.91
C ASP A 27 -12.97 -5.38 -8.87
N PRO A 28 -12.13 -5.95 -7.98
CA PRO A 28 -10.74 -5.59 -7.92
C PRO A 28 -10.06 -6.17 -9.15
N MET A 29 -9.64 -5.29 -10.07
CA MET A 29 -8.90 -5.59 -11.30
C MET A 29 -8.11 -6.90 -11.21
N GLU A 30 -8.61 -7.97 -11.85
CA GLU A 30 -7.95 -9.27 -11.82
C GLU A 30 -6.48 -9.15 -12.23
N ARG A 31 -5.59 -9.84 -11.51
CA ARG A 31 -4.12 -9.81 -11.71
C ARG A 31 -3.69 -10.00 -13.17
N ARG A 32 -4.43 -10.81 -13.94
CA ARG A 32 -4.20 -11.01 -15.40
C ARG A 32 -4.56 -9.79 -16.23
N ARG A 33 -5.60 -9.04 -15.86
CA ARG A 33 -6.02 -7.81 -16.52
C ARG A 33 -5.01 -6.69 -16.23
N PHE A 34 -4.53 -6.59 -15.00
CA PHE A 34 -3.43 -5.67 -14.64
C PHE A 34 -2.16 -5.94 -15.45
N LEU A 35 -1.73 -7.20 -15.56
CA LEU A 35 -0.55 -7.57 -16.36
C LEU A 35 -0.73 -7.28 -17.86
N LYS A 36 -1.94 -7.48 -18.41
CA LYS A 36 -2.25 -7.15 -19.81
C LYS A 36 -2.22 -5.64 -20.08
N VAL A 37 -2.75 -4.83 -19.17
CA VAL A 37 -2.71 -3.36 -19.27
C VAL A 37 -1.27 -2.85 -19.17
N ALA A 38 -0.48 -3.39 -18.23
CA ALA A 38 0.93 -3.04 -18.09
C ALA A 38 1.76 -3.41 -19.34
N ALA A 39 1.52 -4.59 -19.93
CA ALA A 39 2.20 -5.03 -21.15
C ALA A 39 1.81 -4.19 -22.38
N ALA A 40 0.53 -3.81 -22.51
CA ALA A 40 0.07 -2.95 -23.62
C ALA A 40 0.67 -1.54 -23.54
N ALA A 41 0.84 -1.00 -22.33
CA ALA A 41 1.47 0.31 -22.12
C ALA A 41 2.96 0.33 -22.52
N ALA A 42 3.68 -0.79 -22.35
CA ALA A 42 5.07 -0.93 -22.77
C ALA A 42 5.24 -1.01 -24.30
N ALA A 43 4.20 -1.42 -25.03
CA ALA A 43 4.23 -1.46 -26.50
C ALA A 43 3.93 -0.10 -27.15
N ALA A 44 3.20 0.78 -26.46
CA ALA A 44 2.82 2.11 -26.96
C ALA A 44 3.96 3.15 -26.89
N SER A 45 5.13 2.78 -26.34
CA SER A 45 6.34 3.63 -26.30
C SER A 45 7.10 3.69 -27.63
N GLY A 46 6.58 3.03 -28.67
CA GLY A 46 7.13 3.09 -30.03
C GLY A 46 6.96 4.47 -30.65
N VAL A 47 8.04 5.25 -30.66
CA VAL A 47 8.13 6.58 -31.27
C VAL A 47 7.84 6.52 -32.77
N HIS A 48 6.86 7.29 -33.24
CA HIS A 48 6.72 7.67 -34.65
C HIS A 48 6.91 9.20 -34.79
N PRO A 49 7.82 9.68 -35.65
CA PRO A 49 7.97 11.11 -35.91
C PRO A 49 7.03 11.53 -37.05
N GLY A 50 6.08 12.42 -36.76
CA GLY A 50 5.17 12.98 -37.76
C GLY A 50 4.62 14.33 -37.32
N ALA A 51 4.97 15.37 -38.07
CA ALA A 51 4.76 16.78 -37.78
C ALA A 51 3.28 17.18 -37.59
N LEU A 52 3.02 18.09 -36.64
CA LEU A 52 1.76 18.81 -36.53
C LEU A 52 2.03 20.31 -36.63
N THR A 53 1.45 20.92 -37.67
CA THR A 53 1.49 22.34 -37.97
C THR A 53 0.49 23.12 -37.11
N ALA A 54 0.84 24.38 -36.87
CA ALA A 54 0.08 25.35 -36.08
C ALA A 54 -1.20 25.81 -36.78
N ALA A 55 -2.33 25.77 -36.08
CA ALA A 55 -3.51 26.60 -36.33
C ALA A 55 -4.46 26.64 -35.09
N GLU A 56 -4.19 27.58 -34.17
CA GLU A 56 -5.13 28.60 -33.66
C GLU A 56 -6.65 28.26 -33.57
N ARG A 57 -7.34 28.27 -32.41
CA ARG A 57 -7.81 29.40 -31.54
C ARG A 57 -8.85 28.78 -30.54
N ARG A 58 -9.19 29.25 -29.32
CA ARG A 58 -9.38 30.59 -28.70
C ARG A 58 -9.16 30.51 -27.17
N GLN A 59 -8.69 31.61 -26.56
CA GLN A 59 -8.47 31.83 -25.11
C GLN A 59 -9.71 32.39 -24.38
N PRO A 60 -9.69 32.41 -23.02
CA PRO A 60 -9.70 33.70 -22.34
C PRO A 60 -8.61 33.88 -21.25
N VAL A 61 -8.21 35.15 -21.10
CA VAL A 61 -7.21 35.84 -20.27
C VAL A 61 -7.67 35.97 -18.80
N ALA A 62 -6.89 36.04 -17.70
CA ALA A 62 -5.52 35.72 -17.29
C ALA A 62 -5.48 35.85 -15.75
N VAL A 63 -4.70 35.01 -15.06
CA VAL A 63 -3.97 35.40 -13.85
C VAL A 63 -2.53 35.05 -14.15
N GLN A 64 -1.81 36.02 -14.71
CA GLN A 64 -0.41 35.86 -15.09
C GLN A 64 0.44 36.32 -13.91
N GLU A 65 0.52 35.47 -12.89
CA GLU A 65 1.72 35.46 -12.06
C GLU A 65 2.84 35.00 -12.99
N ALA A 66 3.81 35.88 -13.20
CA ALA A 66 5.01 35.57 -13.95
C ALA A 66 5.74 34.43 -13.21
N GLN A 67 5.46 33.19 -13.60
CA GLN A 67 6.34 32.06 -13.34
C GLN A 67 7.67 32.43 -14.02
N GLU A 68 8.66 32.85 -13.23
CA GLU A 68 10.04 32.88 -13.67
C GLU A 68 10.32 31.52 -14.33
N ALA A 69 10.68 31.55 -15.61
CA ALA A 69 10.93 30.34 -16.38
C ALA A 69 12.08 29.59 -15.70
N LEU A 70 11.73 28.55 -14.94
CA LEU A 70 12.72 27.71 -14.25
C LEU A 70 13.67 27.14 -15.29
N ALA A 71 14.97 27.20 -14.98
CA ALA A 71 16.00 26.72 -15.89
C ALA A 71 15.73 25.25 -16.24
N PRO A 72 15.84 24.87 -17.52
CA PRO A 72 15.65 23.48 -17.94
C PRO A 72 16.68 22.58 -17.28
N LEU A 73 16.24 21.39 -16.83
CA LEU A 73 17.06 20.42 -16.10
C LEU A 73 18.12 19.72 -16.97
N GLY A 74 18.16 19.99 -18.28
CA GLY A 74 19.12 19.42 -19.22
C GLY A 74 18.91 17.95 -19.56
N ASN A 75 17.84 17.32 -19.04
CA ASN A 75 17.52 15.91 -19.25
C ASN A 75 16.28 15.69 -20.15
N GLY A 76 15.79 16.73 -20.82
CA GLY A 76 14.60 16.67 -21.69
C GLY A 76 13.26 16.71 -20.96
N GLU A 77 13.27 16.79 -19.62
CA GLU A 77 12.06 16.89 -18.80
C GLU A 77 11.88 18.31 -18.25
N PRO A 78 10.65 18.87 -18.27
CA PRO A 78 10.38 20.14 -17.64
C PRO A 78 10.52 20.03 -16.10
N PRO A 79 10.92 21.10 -15.40
CA PRO A 79 10.92 21.14 -13.94
C PRO A 79 9.51 20.82 -13.39
N ALA A 80 9.42 19.83 -12.48
CA ALA A 80 8.15 19.46 -11.88
C ALA A 80 7.66 20.56 -10.91
N LEU A 81 6.77 21.44 -11.39
CA LEU A 81 6.13 22.50 -10.61
C LEU A 81 5.04 21.99 -9.66
N GLN A 82 4.49 20.82 -9.99
CA GLN A 82 3.49 20.11 -9.22
C GLN A 82 3.98 18.66 -9.05
N PHE A 83 3.95 18.14 -7.83
CA PHE A 83 4.30 16.75 -7.58
C PHE A 83 3.28 15.84 -8.29
N GLN A 84 3.70 15.28 -9.42
CA GLN A 84 2.95 14.22 -10.08
C GLN A 84 3.49 12.89 -9.56
N ALA A 85 2.68 12.20 -8.74
CA ALA A 85 3.07 10.96 -8.08
C ALA A 85 3.41 9.81 -9.05
N TYR A 86 3.15 10.01 -10.34
CA TYR A 86 3.42 9.06 -11.39
C TYR A 86 4.36 9.67 -12.44
N PRO A 87 5.40 8.94 -12.89
CA PRO A 87 6.22 9.38 -14.01
C PRO A 87 5.35 9.53 -15.28
N GLY A 88 5.76 10.44 -16.18
CA GLY A 88 5.11 10.61 -17.48
C GLY A 88 4.97 9.28 -18.24
N GLY A 89 3.85 9.08 -18.94
CA GLY A 89 3.50 7.82 -19.60
C GLY A 89 2.42 7.02 -18.87
N THR A 90 2.77 5.83 -18.35
CA THR A 90 1.83 4.90 -17.68
C THR A 90 1.05 5.56 -16.54
N GLY A 91 1.65 6.53 -15.86
CA GLY A 91 1.01 7.33 -14.83
C GLY A 91 -0.23 8.09 -15.31
N ALA A 92 -0.08 8.84 -16.40
CA ALA A 92 -1.17 9.61 -17.00
C ALA A 92 -2.28 8.70 -17.56
N LEU A 93 -1.91 7.52 -18.11
CA LEU A 93 -2.88 6.53 -18.54
C LEU A 93 -3.66 5.96 -17.35
N LEU A 94 -2.98 5.61 -16.25
CA LEU A 94 -3.64 5.10 -15.04
C LEU A 94 -4.55 6.16 -14.43
N GLU A 95 -4.09 7.40 -14.31
CA GLU A 95 -4.89 8.53 -13.82
C GLU A 95 -6.13 8.76 -14.68
N ARG A 96 -5.98 8.74 -16.01
CA ARG A 96 -7.11 8.83 -16.95
C ARG A 96 -8.09 7.67 -16.77
N LEU A 97 -7.60 6.43 -16.77
CA LEU A 97 -8.46 5.24 -16.61
C LEU A 97 -9.18 5.25 -15.26
N TRP A 98 -8.51 5.73 -14.21
CA TRP A 98 -9.08 5.86 -12.88
C TRP A 98 -10.16 6.95 -12.84
N GLY A 99 -9.90 8.11 -13.45
CA GLY A 99 -10.88 9.19 -13.61
C GLY A 99 -12.07 8.80 -14.48
N GLU A 100 -11.85 8.09 -15.60
CA GLU A 100 -12.91 7.53 -16.45
C GLU A 100 -13.77 6.50 -15.69
N ALA A 101 -13.19 5.77 -14.74
CA ALA A 101 -13.91 4.89 -13.82
C ALA A 101 -14.57 5.64 -12.63
N GLY A 102 -14.52 6.98 -12.61
CA GLY A 102 -15.10 7.82 -11.57
C GLY A 102 -14.29 7.90 -10.27
N GLY A 103 -13.07 7.37 -10.25
CA GLY A 103 -12.17 7.43 -9.10
C GLY A 103 -11.30 8.68 -9.11
N ILE A 104 -10.92 9.14 -7.93
CA ILE A 104 -9.90 10.18 -7.76
C ILE A 104 -8.57 9.47 -7.42
N PRO A 105 -7.49 9.61 -8.21
CA PRO A 105 -6.24 8.88 -7.97
C PRO A 105 -5.60 9.13 -6.59
N SER A 106 -5.86 10.30 -6.00
CA SER A 106 -5.40 10.70 -4.67
C SER A 106 -6.38 10.34 -3.54
N GLU A 107 -7.57 9.84 -3.86
CA GLU A 107 -8.56 9.46 -2.86
C GLU A 107 -8.15 8.16 -2.17
N ARG A 108 -8.09 8.22 -0.84
CA ARG A 108 -7.80 7.06 -0.02
C ARG A 108 -8.99 6.11 -0.05
N GLN A 109 -8.83 4.98 -0.73
CA GLN A 109 -9.78 3.90 -0.60
C GLN A 109 -9.60 3.19 0.75
N LYS A 110 -10.73 2.88 1.39
CA LYS A 110 -10.72 1.98 2.55
C LYS A 110 -10.40 0.58 2.05
N ILE A 111 -9.33 0.00 2.58
CA ILE A 111 -9.03 -1.41 2.37
C ILE A 111 -9.94 -2.19 3.30
N ASP A 112 -10.91 -2.89 2.73
CA ASP A 112 -11.68 -3.90 3.45
C ASP A 112 -11.05 -5.29 3.25
N ILE A 113 -11.07 -6.10 4.29
CA ILE A 113 -10.57 -7.47 4.25
C ILE A 113 -11.74 -8.42 4.49
N GLY A 114 -11.98 -9.35 3.57
CA GLY A 114 -13.04 -10.35 3.74
C GLY A 114 -12.84 -11.25 4.99
N PRO A 115 -13.86 -12.00 5.41
CA PRO A 115 -13.74 -13.00 6.47
C PRO A 115 -12.71 -14.09 6.13
N TRP A 116 -12.13 -14.68 7.17
CA TRP A 116 -11.29 -15.86 7.04
C TRP A 116 -12.17 -17.10 6.74
N PRO A 117 -11.95 -17.80 5.62
CA PRO A 117 -12.91 -18.78 5.10
C PRO A 117 -12.84 -20.16 5.79
N GLY A 118 -12.09 -20.34 6.88
CA GLY A 118 -11.89 -21.69 7.46
C GLY A 118 -11.30 -21.73 8.88
N PRO A 119 -10.74 -22.89 9.30
CA PRO A 119 -9.94 -22.98 10.52
C PRO A 119 -8.60 -22.24 10.36
N ALA A 120 -8.00 -21.81 11.47
CA ALA A 120 -6.63 -21.28 11.44
C ALA A 120 -5.64 -22.41 11.07
N PRO A 121 -4.59 -22.11 10.28
CA PRO A 121 -3.46 -23.03 10.14
C PRO A 121 -2.85 -23.33 11.51
N THR A 122 -2.47 -24.59 11.73
CA THR A 122 -1.86 -25.04 12.99
C THR A 122 -0.34 -25.00 12.96
N ASP A 123 0.28 -25.05 11.77
CA ASP A 123 1.72 -24.89 11.62
C ASP A 123 2.10 -23.39 11.69
N PRO A 124 2.99 -22.99 12.63
CA PRO A 124 3.53 -21.64 12.68
C PRO A 124 4.16 -21.16 11.36
N ALA A 125 4.74 -22.05 10.56
CA ALA A 125 5.29 -21.71 9.26
C ALA A 125 4.20 -21.27 8.29
N ASP A 126 3.08 -21.98 8.22
CA ASP A 126 1.94 -21.63 7.36
C ASP A 126 1.39 -20.25 7.71
N LEU A 127 1.25 -19.96 9.01
CA LEU A 127 0.87 -18.62 9.48
C LEU A 127 1.89 -17.56 9.03
N ALA A 128 3.19 -17.81 9.22
CA ALA A 128 4.23 -16.83 8.93
C ALA A 128 4.33 -16.44 7.44
N PHE A 129 3.85 -17.29 6.53
CA PHE A 129 3.84 -17.06 5.09
C PHE A 129 2.50 -16.54 4.54
N LEU A 130 1.48 -16.37 5.39
CA LEU A 130 0.23 -15.76 4.95
C LEU A 130 0.42 -14.26 4.60
N PRO A 131 -0.31 -13.74 3.60
CA PRO A 131 -0.35 -12.31 3.33
C PRO A 131 -0.88 -11.51 4.54
N ALA A 132 -0.36 -10.30 4.76
CA ALA A 132 -0.74 -9.44 5.88
C ALA A 132 -2.27 -9.23 6.04
N HIS A 133 -2.98 -9.06 4.92
CA HIS A 133 -4.45 -8.91 4.94
C HIS A 133 -5.19 -10.16 5.42
N ARG A 134 -4.59 -11.36 5.25
CA ARG A 134 -5.12 -12.62 5.77
C ARG A 134 -4.79 -12.83 7.24
N LEU A 135 -3.60 -12.42 7.67
CA LEU A 135 -3.25 -12.36 9.10
C LEU A 135 -4.19 -11.42 9.86
N GLY A 136 -4.47 -10.23 9.31
CA GLY A 136 -5.46 -9.31 9.87
C GLY A 136 -6.86 -9.93 9.96
N ALA A 137 -7.28 -10.70 8.95
CA ALA A 137 -8.57 -11.40 8.98
C ALA A 137 -8.61 -12.50 10.05
N LEU A 138 -7.54 -13.29 10.19
CA LEU A 138 -7.42 -14.30 11.24
C LEU A 138 -7.50 -13.70 12.65
N ILE A 139 -6.83 -12.57 12.88
CA ILE A 139 -6.89 -11.84 14.16
C ILE A 139 -8.30 -11.29 14.38
N ARG A 140 -8.87 -10.55 13.42
CA ARG A 140 -10.22 -9.97 13.53
C ARG A 140 -11.26 -11.03 13.86
N ASP A 141 -11.18 -12.17 13.19
CA ASP A 141 -12.13 -13.27 13.32
C ASP A 141 -11.79 -14.19 14.53
N ARG A 142 -10.83 -13.77 15.36
CA ARG A 142 -10.37 -14.42 16.61
C ARG A 142 -9.98 -15.88 16.42
N LYS A 143 -9.39 -16.20 15.27
CA LYS A 143 -8.83 -17.52 14.95
C LYS A 143 -7.44 -17.70 15.54
N ILE A 144 -6.70 -16.60 15.68
CA ILE A 144 -5.43 -16.47 16.39
C ILE A 144 -5.44 -15.14 17.15
N THR A 145 -4.52 -14.98 18.09
CA THR A 145 -4.25 -13.70 18.75
C THR A 145 -3.06 -12.97 18.12
N SER A 146 -3.00 -11.65 18.31
CA SER A 146 -1.84 -10.84 17.94
C SER A 146 -0.60 -11.27 18.71
N ALA A 147 -0.74 -11.60 20.01
CA ALA A 147 0.35 -12.09 20.84
C ALA A 147 0.96 -13.40 20.30
N GLU A 148 0.13 -14.40 19.96
CA GLU A 148 0.59 -15.66 19.37
C GLU A 148 1.32 -15.42 18.05
N LEU A 149 0.75 -14.60 17.16
CA LEU A 149 1.37 -14.30 15.87
C LEU A 149 2.71 -13.56 16.03
N THR A 150 2.77 -12.60 16.95
CA THR A 150 3.98 -11.84 17.26
C THR A 150 5.09 -12.76 17.74
N ASP A 151 4.77 -13.70 18.62
CA ASP A 151 5.73 -14.66 19.16
C ASP A 151 6.32 -15.56 18.08
N ILE A 152 5.49 -16.03 17.13
CA ILE A 152 5.97 -16.78 15.95
C ILE A 152 7.02 -15.98 15.18
N TYR A 153 6.78 -14.69 14.89
CA TYR A 153 7.74 -13.89 14.15
C TYR A 153 9.00 -13.58 14.96
N LEU A 154 8.89 -13.27 16.25
CA LEU A 154 10.04 -13.03 17.12
C LEU A 154 10.94 -14.28 17.20
N GLU A 155 10.36 -15.47 17.34
CA GLU A 155 11.10 -16.74 17.34
C GLU A 155 11.84 -16.96 16.01
N ARG A 156 11.17 -16.71 14.88
CA ARG A 156 11.79 -16.78 13.56
C ARG A 156 12.94 -15.78 13.42
N MET A 157 12.77 -14.55 13.89
CA MET A 157 13.83 -13.54 13.84
C MET A 157 15.04 -13.97 14.68
N ARG A 158 14.84 -14.44 15.90
CA ARG A 158 15.92 -14.98 16.75
C ARG A 158 16.66 -16.14 16.06
N LYS A 159 15.92 -17.03 15.39
CA LYS A 159 16.48 -18.20 14.70
C LYS A 159 17.29 -17.81 13.46
N TYR A 160 16.79 -16.88 12.65
CA TYR A 160 17.32 -16.63 11.30
C TYR A 160 18.19 -15.36 11.19
N ASP A 161 18.03 -14.33 12.03
CA ASP A 161 18.85 -13.12 11.95
C ASP A 161 20.36 -13.38 12.05
N PRO A 162 20.86 -14.29 12.91
CA PRO A 162 22.31 -14.59 12.94
C PRO A 162 22.87 -15.09 11.61
N ILE A 163 22.01 -15.67 10.75
CA ILE A 163 22.38 -16.21 9.43
C ILE A 163 22.16 -15.15 8.36
N LEU A 164 21.02 -14.47 8.39
CA LEU A 164 20.56 -13.55 7.35
C LEU A 164 21.09 -12.12 7.52
N LEU A 165 21.46 -11.71 8.74
CA LEU A 165 21.87 -10.35 9.09
C LEU A 165 20.85 -9.31 8.59
N CYS A 166 19.58 -9.46 8.98
CA CYS A 166 18.46 -8.68 8.46
C CYS A 166 17.83 -7.72 9.48
N ALA A 167 18.19 -7.80 10.77
CA ALA A 167 17.67 -6.96 11.84
C ALA A 167 18.78 -6.19 12.56
N VAL A 168 18.62 -4.87 12.67
CA VAL A 168 19.47 -3.99 13.48
C VAL A 168 19.11 -4.11 14.96
N THR A 169 17.81 -4.15 15.26
CA THR A 169 17.28 -4.26 16.63
C THR A 169 15.97 -5.01 16.59
N ILE A 170 15.88 -6.11 17.34
CA ILE A 170 14.62 -6.82 17.58
C ILE A 170 13.98 -6.20 18.83
N LEU A 171 12.70 -5.82 18.74
CA LEU A 171 11.99 -5.02 19.74
C LEU A 171 11.04 -5.88 20.56
N GLU A 172 11.55 -6.96 21.16
CA GLU A 172 10.75 -8.04 21.74
C GLU A 172 9.75 -7.58 22.80
N ASP A 173 10.20 -6.80 23.78
CA ASP A 173 9.35 -6.34 24.88
C ASP A 173 8.25 -5.41 24.39
N ARG A 174 8.62 -4.47 23.50
CA ARG A 174 7.67 -3.57 22.85
C ARG A 174 6.65 -4.36 22.03
N ALA A 175 7.11 -5.27 21.19
CA ALA A 175 6.27 -6.08 20.33
C ALA A 175 5.24 -6.87 21.15
N ARG A 176 5.68 -7.51 22.23
CA ARG A 176 4.80 -8.25 23.14
C ARG A 176 3.80 -7.34 23.86
N ALA A 177 4.20 -6.13 24.22
CA ALA A 177 3.30 -5.15 24.84
C ALA A 177 2.24 -4.63 23.85
N GLU A 178 2.66 -4.20 22.66
CA GLU A 178 1.78 -3.71 21.59
C GLU A 178 0.81 -4.81 21.13
N ALA A 179 1.26 -6.06 21.00
CA ALA A 179 0.41 -7.19 20.64
C ALA A 179 -0.69 -7.47 21.70
N LYS A 180 -0.32 -7.44 22.99
CA LYS A 180 -1.28 -7.58 24.10
C LYS A 180 -2.31 -6.45 24.12
N GLU A 181 -1.88 -5.23 23.82
CA GLU A 181 -2.78 -4.08 23.67
C GLU A 181 -3.77 -4.33 22.52
N ALA A 182 -3.27 -4.69 21.33
CA ALA A 182 -4.12 -4.98 20.18
C ALA A 182 -5.16 -6.08 20.48
N ASP A 183 -4.77 -7.14 21.19
CA ASP A 183 -5.70 -8.19 21.63
C ASP A 183 -6.75 -7.67 22.64
N ALA A 184 -6.34 -6.81 23.59
CA ALA A 184 -7.25 -6.21 24.56
C ALA A 184 -8.28 -5.30 23.91
N GLU A 185 -7.86 -4.52 22.91
CA GLU A 185 -8.76 -3.69 22.11
C GLU A 185 -9.76 -4.50 21.32
N LEU A 186 -9.30 -5.57 20.66
CA LEU A 186 -10.17 -6.45 19.88
C LEU A 186 -11.21 -7.14 20.78
N ARG A 187 -10.82 -7.55 22.00
CA ARG A 187 -11.76 -8.06 23.01
C ARG A 187 -12.80 -7.02 23.43
N ALA A 188 -12.39 -5.75 23.51
CA ALA A 188 -13.29 -4.62 23.79
C ALA A 188 -14.08 -4.13 22.57
N GLY A 189 -14.03 -4.84 21.43
CA GLY A 189 -14.75 -4.48 20.20
C GLY A 189 -14.12 -3.34 19.41
N ARG A 190 -12.89 -2.91 19.76
CA ARG A 190 -12.15 -1.87 19.04
C ARG A 190 -11.26 -2.50 17.99
N TRP A 191 -11.68 -2.40 16.74
CA TRP A 191 -10.90 -2.81 15.57
C TRP A 191 -10.38 -1.57 14.83
N ARG A 192 -9.05 -1.39 14.76
CA ARG A 192 -8.42 -0.21 14.14
C ARG A 192 -8.27 -0.32 12.61
N GLY A 193 -8.43 -1.52 12.05
CA GLY A 193 -8.37 -1.75 10.59
C GLY A 193 -7.50 -2.95 10.21
N PRO A 194 -7.25 -3.18 8.91
CA PRO A 194 -6.63 -4.41 8.39
C PRO A 194 -5.27 -4.83 8.96
N LEU A 195 -4.53 -3.90 9.55
CA LEU A 195 -3.21 -4.14 10.14
C LEU A 195 -3.25 -4.29 11.67
N HIS A 196 -4.43 -4.18 12.29
CA HIS A 196 -4.58 -4.27 13.74
C HIS A 196 -4.08 -5.64 14.23
N GLY A 197 -3.07 -5.59 15.11
CA GLY A 197 -2.39 -6.76 15.68
C GLY A 197 -1.39 -7.45 14.74
N VAL A 198 -1.17 -6.95 13.51
CA VAL A 198 -0.27 -7.59 12.54
C VAL A 198 1.19 -7.15 12.79
N PRO A 199 2.13 -8.10 12.96
CA PRO A 199 3.55 -7.80 13.13
C PRO A 199 4.18 -7.18 11.88
N TRP A 200 5.06 -6.20 12.08
CA TRP A 200 5.80 -5.56 10.99
C TRP A 200 7.19 -5.10 11.42
N GLY A 201 8.11 -4.99 10.45
CA GLY A 201 9.45 -4.45 10.65
C GLY A 201 9.64 -3.18 9.83
N VAL A 202 10.43 -2.24 10.37
CA VAL A 202 10.71 -0.95 9.73
C VAL A 202 12.17 -0.86 9.35
N LYS A 203 12.47 -0.36 8.15
CA LYS A 203 13.87 -0.10 7.74
C LYS A 203 14.57 0.81 8.75
N ASP A 204 15.86 0.59 8.98
CA ASP A 204 16.67 1.38 9.92
C ASP A 204 17.04 2.79 9.43
N LEU A 205 16.10 3.41 8.71
CA LEU A 205 16.11 4.82 8.29
C LEU A 205 15.11 5.67 9.08
N PHE A 206 14.03 5.01 9.55
CA PHE A 206 12.91 5.65 10.21
C PHE A 206 13.12 5.67 11.72
N SER A 207 13.02 6.84 12.35
CA SER A 207 13.19 6.95 13.79
C SER A 207 12.06 6.26 14.55
N VAL A 208 12.43 5.58 15.65
CA VAL A 208 11.53 4.94 16.59
C VAL A 208 12.02 5.30 17.99
N THR A 209 11.23 6.04 18.76
CA THR A 209 11.57 6.42 20.14
C THR A 209 11.87 5.17 20.96
N GLY A 210 12.98 5.16 21.71
CA GLY A 210 13.40 4.01 22.51
C GLY A 210 14.05 2.85 21.72
N ALA A 211 14.32 3.03 20.43
CA ALA A 211 15.11 2.11 19.62
C ALA A 211 16.24 2.86 18.89
N ARG A 212 17.34 2.15 18.60
CA ARG A 212 18.44 2.73 17.83
C ARG A 212 17.99 2.98 16.39
N THR A 213 18.50 4.07 15.82
CA THR A 213 18.37 4.37 14.39
C THR A 213 19.77 4.64 13.87
N THR A 214 20.39 3.69 13.19
CA THR A 214 21.82 3.77 12.84
C THR A 214 22.07 4.16 11.40
N TRP A 215 21.02 4.18 10.57
CA TRP A 215 21.16 4.42 9.13
C TRP A 215 22.09 3.41 8.43
N GLY A 216 22.34 2.25 9.05
CA GLY A 216 23.30 1.26 8.56
C GLY A 216 24.77 1.67 8.72
N SER A 217 25.07 2.82 9.31
CA SER A 217 26.43 3.35 9.48
C SER A 217 27.01 3.03 10.86
N GLY A 218 28.31 2.74 10.91
CA GLY A 218 29.02 2.45 12.16
C GLY A 218 29.13 3.68 13.07
N ASP A 219 29.28 4.88 12.47
CA ASP A 219 29.38 6.15 13.21
C ASP A 219 28.11 6.47 14.01
N PHE A 220 26.98 5.87 13.62
CA PHE A 220 25.67 6.08 14.23
C PHE A 220 25.12 4.82 14.91
N GLU A 221 25.94 3.80 15.14
CA GLU A 221 25.49 2.50 15.67
C GLU A 221 24.71 2.61 17.00
N ASN A 222 25.04 3.61 17.82
CA ASN A 222 24.46 3.86 19.15
C ASN A 222 23.47 5.03 19.17
N ARG A 223 23.11 5.58 18.00
CA ARG A 223 22.26 6.76 17.93
C ARG A 223 20.82 6.44 18.33
N MET A 224 20.33 7.25 19.26
CA MET A 224 18.94 7.31 19.68
C MET A 224 18.32 8.62 19.19
N ILE A 225 17.09 8.56 18.69
CA ILE A 225 16.30 9.74 18.29
C ILE A 225 15.02 9.69 19.10
N ASP A 226 14.73 10.74 19.85
CA ASP A 226 13.58 10.81 20.75
C ASP A 226 12.31 11.28 20.03
N GLU A 227 12.08 10.72 18.84
CA GLU A 227 10.92 11.03 18.01
C GLU A 227 10.59 9.82 17.13
N ASP A 228 9.30 9.48 17.04
CA ASP A 228 8.81 8.52 16.07
C ASP A 228 8.58 9.18 14.72
N SER A 229 9.13 8.59 13.65
CA SER A 229 8.79 9.03 12.29
C SER A 229 7.29 8.91 12.01
N GLU A 230 6.76 9.79 11.15
CA GLU A 230 5.32 9.83 10.81
C GLU A 230 4.78 8.46 10.32
N LEU A 231 5.61 7.67 9.64
CA LEU A 231 5.23 6.32 9.22
C LEU A 231 4.98 5.39 10.42
N VAL A 232 5.83 5.45 11.45
CA VAL A 232 5.68 4.66 12.68
C VAL A 232 4.44 5.11 13.44
N VAL A 233 4.21 6.42 13.55
CA VAL A 233 3.01 6.99 14.18
C VAL A 233 1.74 6.46 13.50
N ARG A 234 1.68 6.50 12.17
CA ARG A 234 0.52 6.02 11.41
C ARG A 234 0.28 4.52 11.52
N LEU A 235 1.33 3.71 11.48
CA LEU A 235 1.20 2.26 11.60
C LEU A 235 0.78 1.84 13.01
N ARG A 236 1.29 2.53 14.04
CA ARG A 236 0.81 2.33 15.43
C ARG A 236 -0.64 2.75 15.59
N ALA A 237 -1.05 3.86 14.99
CA ALA A 237 -2.46 4.29 14.97
C ALA A 237 -3.37 3.27 14.25
N ALA A 238 -2.86 2.55 13.26
CA ALA A 238 -3.56 1.44 12.62
C ALA A 238 -3.57 0.13 13.45
N GLY A 239 -2.91 0.11 14.61
CA GLY A 239 -2.81 -1.05 15.50
C GLY A 239 -1.77 -2.09 15.10
N ALA A 240 -0.87 -1.78 14.16
CA ALA A 240 0.19 -2.70 13.76
C ALA A 240 1.28 -2.82 14.85
N VAL A 241 1.85 -4.02 14.99
CA VAL A 241 2.81 -4.36 16.06
C VAL A 241 4.24 -4.28 15.53
N LEU A 242 5.03 -3.31 16.01
CA LEU A 242 6.40 -3.13 15.54
C LEU A 242 7.36 -4.13 16.21
N ILE A 243 7.90 -5.06 15.43
CA ILE A 243 8.76 -6.14 15.96
C ILE A 243 10.26 -5.89 15.77
N ALA A 244 10.66 -5.05 14.80
CA ALA A 244 12.08 -4.85 14.53
C ALA A 244 12.41 -3.60 13.72
N LYS A 245 13.64 -3.13 13.95
CA LYS A 245 14.41 -2.27 13.03
C LYS A 245 15.20 -3.18 12.09
N LEU A 246 14.95 -3.08 10.79
CA LEU A 246 15.53 -3.93 9.75
C LEU A 246 16.76 -3.29 9.11
N ALA A 247 17.73 -4.11 8.75
CA ALA A 247 18.99 -3.69 8.17
C ALA A 247 18.80 -2.84 6.90
N THR A 248 19.69 -1.88 6.71
CA THR A 248 19.80 -1.07 5.50
C THR A 248 21.27 -0.85 5.20
N GLY A 249 21.64 -0.83 3.92
CA GLY A 249 22.95 -0.32 3.52
C GLY A 249 23.16 1.09 4.07
N GLU A 250 24.41 1.43 4.35
CA GLU A 250 24.83 2.70 4.94
C GLU A 250 24.23 3.90 4.18
N PHE A 251 23.45 4.74 4.87
CA PHE A 251 22.69 5.86 4.29
C PHE A 251 21.83 5.47 3.08
N ALA A 252 21.27 4.26 3.11
CA ALA A 252 20.54 3.64 2.00
C ALA A 252 21.38 3.39 0.74
N ARG A 253 22.70 3.34 0.85
CA ARG A 253 23.64 3.10 -0.26
C ARG A 253 24.20 1.68 -0.19
N GLY A 254 24.03 0.94 -1.29
CA GLY A 254 24.58 -0.40 -1.43
C GLY A 254 23.96 -1.42 -0.47
N ALA A 255 24.64 -2.56 -0.34
CA ALA A 255 24.15 -3.71 0.44
C ALA A 255 24.83 -3.88 1.81
N ASN A 256 25.89 -3.13 2.07
CA ASN A 256 26.69 -3.25 3.28
C ASN A 256 26.23 -2.26 4.35
N TRP A 257 26.10 -2.76 5.57
CA TRP A 257 25.82 -2.02 6.78
C TRP A 257 26.86 -2.37 7.85
N TYR A 258 26.89 -1.68 8.97
CA TYR A 258 27.98 -1.81 9.95
C TYR A 258 28.19 -3.23 10.53
N ARG A 259 27.19 -4.12 10.45
CA ARG A 259 27.30 -5.55 10.82
C ARG A 259 27.66 -6.50 9.66
N GLY A 260 27.83 -6.00 8.44
CA GLY A 260 28.15 -6.77 7.25
C GLY A 260 27.12 -6.61 6.12
N GLN A 261 26.81 -7.69 5.43
CA GLN A 261 25.86 -7.71 4.31
C GLN A 261 24.69 -8.63 4.63
N THR A 262 23.45 -8.15 4.44
CA THR A 262 22.26 -9.01 4.54
C THR A 262 22.32 -10.11 3.47
N ARG A 263 22.09 -11.36 3.88
CA ARG A 263 22.11 -12.54 3.01
C ARG A 263 20.71 -12.85 2.50
N ASN A 264 20.64 -13.46 1.32
CA ASN A 264 19.38 -13.93 0.76
C ASN A 264 18.92 -15.22 1.49
N ALA A 265 17.60 -15.37 1.65
CA ALA A 265 16.97 -16.49 2.36
C ALA A 265 16.73 -17.70 1.45
#